data_AF-A0A5K0VDC2-F1
#
_entry.id   AF-A0A5K0VDC2-F1
#
_cell.length_a   1.000
_cell.length_b   1.000
_cell.length_c   1.000
_cell.angle_alpha   90.00
_cell.angle_beta   90.00
_cell.angle_gamma   90.00
#
_symmetry.space_group_name_H-M   'P 1'
#
loop_
_entity.id
_entity.type
_entity.pdbx_description
1 polymer ?
#
loop_
_entity_poly.entity_id
_entity_poly.type
_entity_poly.pdbx_seq_one_letter_code
_entity_poly.pdbx_strand_id
1 'polypeptide(L)'
;WGEKYNGRGSSMKYTDKWAERLEDDGWTKWGDKWDESFDDNGHGVKQGETWWQGAHGEHWNRTWGERHNGSGWIHKYGKSSSGEHWDTHVQQETWYEKYPHYGFEHCYENSEQLRQVQKPKRTEL
;
A
#
# COMPACT_ATOMS: atom_id res chain seq x y z
N TRP A 1 -1.90 7.03 -5.80
CA TRP A 1 -2.06 5.60 -5.45
C TRP A 1 -1.31 4.79 -6.49
N GLY A 2 -0.67 3.69 -6.09
CA GLY A 2 0.09 2.82 -6.98
C GLY A 2 0.16 1.40 -6.44
N GLU A 3 0.38 0.44 -7.35
CA GLU A 3 0.43 -0.98 -7.04
C GLU A 3 1.55 -1.67 -7.83
N LYS A 4 2.15 -2.72 -7.24
CA LYS A 4 3.12 -3.61 -7.88
C LYS A 4 2.82 -5.06 -7.48
N TYR A 5 2.97 -5.98 -8.42
CA TYR A 5 2.76 -7.41 -8.21
C TYR A 5 3.94 -8.19 -8.78
N ASN A 6 4.37 -9.26 -8.09
CA ASN A 6 5.44 -10.15 -8.59
C ASN A 6 4.93 -11.24 -9.55
N GLY A 7 3.60 -11.37 -9.72
CA GLY A 7 2.95 -12.40 -10.52
C GLY A 7 2.92 -13.80 -9.88
N ARG A 8 3.35 -13.94 -8.62
CA ARG A 8 3.38 -15.20 -7.84
C ARG A 8 2.60 -15.14 -6.53
N GLY A 9 2.00 -13.99 -6.20
CA GLY A 9 1.16 -13.82 -5.02
C GLY A 9 1.60 -12.68 -4.08
N SER A 10 2.77 -12.09 -4.32
CA SER A 10 3.25 -10.91 -3.60
C SER A 10 2.75 -9.64 -4.24
N SER A 11 2.29 -8.74 -3.39
CA SER A 11 1.80 -7.42 -3.76
C SER A 11 2.40 -6.33 -2.89
N MET A 12 2.58 -5.16 -3.51
CA MET A 12 2.90 -3.92 -2.83
C MET A 12 1.93 -2.85 -3.30
N LYS A 13 1.20 -2.24 -2.38
CA LYS A 13 0.31 -1.10 -2.69
C LYS A 13 0.71 0.08 -1.83
N TYR A 14 0.49 1.28 -2.36
CA TYR A 14 0.79 2.50 -1.62
C TYR A 14 -0.06 3.67 -2.08
N THR A 15 -0.22 4.62 -1.18
CA THR A 15 -0.70 5.95 -1.53
C THR A 15 0.17 6.98 -0.84
N ASP A 16 0.30 8.11 -1.51
CA ASP A 16 0.77 9.35 -0.92
C ASP A 16 -0.15 10.43 -1.49
N LYS A 17 -1.07 10.92 -0.67
CA LYS A 17 -2.05 11.92 -1.04
C LYS A 17 -2.05 13.02 -0.01
N TRP A 18 -2.15 14.24 -0.48
CA TRP A 18 -2.29 15.41 0.37
C TRP A 18 -3.11 16.48 -0.36
N ALA A 19 -3.61 17.43 0.40
CA ALA A 19 -4.32 18.60 -0.09
C ALA A 19 -3.97 19.82 0.78
N GLU A 20 -4.31 20.99 0.27
CA GLU A 20 -4.14 22.26 0.96
C GLU A 20 -5.34 23.19 0.75
N ARG A 21 -5.56 24.08 1.70
CA ARG A 21 -6.59 25.12 1.66
C ARG A 21 -5.98 26.44 2.10
N LEU A 22 -6.31 27.51 1.39
CA LEU A 22 -6.11 28.87 1.89
C LEU A 22 -7.25 29.21 2.85
N GLU A 23 -6.90 29.50 4.08
CA GLU A 23 -7.78 30.01 5.14
C GLU A 23 -7.52 31.50 5.35
N ASP A 24 -8.33 32.15 6.20
CA ASP A 24 -8.23 33.59 6.46
C ASP A 24 -6.84 34.00 7.00
N ASP A 25 -6.13 33.07 7.63
CA ASP A 25 -4.87 33.28 8.35
C ASP A 25 -3.66 32.55 7.74
N GLY A 26 -3.84 31.83 6.62
CA GLY A 26 -2.74 31.19 5.88
C GLY A 26 -3.12 29.85 5.25
N TRP A 27 -2.10 29.10 4.81
CA TRP A 27 -2.30 27.80 4.17
C TRP A 27 -2.31 26.68 5.20
N THR A 28 -3.37 25.87 5.21
CA THR A 28 -3.38 24.60 5.92
C THR A 28 -3.19 23.45 4.96
N LYS A 29 -2.55 22.37 5.43
CA LYS A 29 -2.24 21.18 4.63
C LYS A 29 -2.61 19.93 5.41
N TRP A 30 -3.01 18.89 4.71
CA TRP A 30 -3.27 17.59 5.31
C TRP A 30 -2.99 16.50 4.30
N GLY A 31 -2.67 15.32 4.81
CA GLY A 31 -2.42 14.19 3.94
C GLY A 31 -2.49 12.86 4.65
N ASP A 32 -2.55 11.83 3.81
CA ASP A 32 -2.57 10.44 4.16
C ASP A 32 -1.58 9.71 3.25
N LYS A 33 -0.62 9.05 3.88
CA LYS A 33 0.28 8.13 3.19
C LYS A 33 0.18 6.77 3.85
N TRP A 34 0.17 5.73 3.04
CA TRP A 34 0.21 4.36 3.55
C TRP A 34 0.85 3.46 2.51
N ASP A 35 1.44 2.36 2.97
CA ASP A 35 1.96 1.29 2.16
C ASP A 35 1.57 -0.07 2.76
N GLU A 36 1.45 -1.04 1.87
CA GLU A 36 1.38 -2.45 2.23
C GLU A 36 2.33 -3.27 1.38
N SER A 37 2.88 -4.33 1.97
CA SER A 37 3.74 -5.30 1.29
C SER A 37 3.47 -6.68 1.86
N PHE A 38 3.02 -7.59 1.01
CA PHE A 38 2.73 -8.99 1.36
C PHE A 38 3.52 -9.95 0.49
N ASP A 39 4.01 -11.03 1.10
CA ASP A 39 4.57 -12.18 0.38
C ASP A 39 3.47 -13.16 -0.07
N ASP A 40 3.88 -14.18 -0.82
CA ASP A 40 2.98 -15.19 -1.38
C ASP A 40 2.26 -16.03 -0.28
N ASN A 41 2.75 -15.99 0.97
CA ASN A 41 2.19 -16.69 2.14
C ASN A 41 1.28 -15.80 3.00
N GLY A 42 1.15 -14.51 2.68
CA GLY A 42 0.38 -13.55 3.46
C GLY A 42 1.10 -13.03 4.69
N HIS A 43 2.41 -13.18 4.75
CA HIS A 43 3.22 -12.42 5.68
C HIS A 43 3.43 -11.03 5.11
N GLY A 44 3.23 -10.01 5.94
CA GLY A 44 3.32 -8.66 5.43
C GLY A 44 3.16 -7.59 6.47
N VAL A 45 3.28 -6.36 5.99
CA VAL A 45 3.09 -5.16 6.78
C VAL A 45 2.10 -4.27 6.04
N LYS A 46 1.18 -3.66 6.79
CA LYS A 46 0.41 -2.48 6.38
C LYS A 46 0.76 -1.37 7.33
N GLN A 47 1.06 -0.18 6.85
CA GLN A 47 1.42 0.93 7.73
C GLN A 47 1.10 2.26 7.06
N GLY A 48 0.93 3.30 7.86
CA GLY A 48 0.63 4.60 7.33
C GLY A 48 0.74 5.72 8.35
N GLU A 49 0.51 6.92 7.83
CA GLU A 49 0.48 8.17 8.56
C GLU A 49 -0.63 9.06 7.99
N THR A 50 -1.47 9.57 8.87
CA THR A 50 -2.30 10.75 8.62
C THR A 50 -1.64 11.95 9.28
N TRP A 51 -1.58 13.08 8.60
CA TRP A 51 -0.94 14.29 9.12
C TRP A 51 -1.71 15.56 8.73
N TRP A 52 -1.51 16.61 9.51
CA TRP A 52 -2.04 17.95 9.31
C TRP A 52 -1.01 18.99 9.70
N GLN A 53 -0.96 20.09 8.95
CA GLN A 53 -0.13 21.26 9.21
C GLN A 53 -1.00 22.52 9.16
N GLY A 54 -0.94 23.31 10.23
CA GLY A 54 -1.61 24.59 10.34
C GLY A 54 -0.83 25.75 9.72
N ALA A 55 -1.49 26.89 9.61
CA ALA A 55 -0.94 28.10 9.00
C ALA A 55 0.24 28.69 9.79
N HIS A 56 0.29 28.46 11.10
CA HIS A 56 1.25 29.09 12.02
C HIS A 56 2.25 28.10 12.62
N GLY A 57 2.49 27.00 11.92
CA GLY A 57 3.46 25.98 12.31
C GLY A 57 2.91 24.92 13.26
N GLU A 58 1.60 24.90 13.49
CA GLU A 58 0.96 23.76 14.14
C GLU A 58 1.15 22.51 13.29
N HIS A 59 1.39 21.38 13.96
CA HIS A 59 1.57 20.11 13.28
C HIS A 59 0.96 18.99 14.10
N TRP A 60 0.22 18.11 13.42
CA TRP A 60 -0.34 16.92 14.01
C TRP A 60 -0.09 15.73 13.08
N ASN A 61 0.26 14.58 13.66
CA ASN A 61 0.31 13.33 12.90
C ASN A 61 -0.09 12.12 13.74
N ARG A 62 -0.58 11.09 13.07
CA ARG A 62 -0.90 9.78 13.62
C ARG A 62 -0.34 8.70 12.72
N THR A 63 0.62 7.95 13.23
CA THR A 63 1.17 6.76 12.56
C THR A 63 0.50 5.49 13.05
N TRP A 64 0.32 4.52 12.16
CA TRP A 64 -0.24 3.22 12.48
C TRP A 64 0.47 2.12 11.68
N GLY A 65 0.42 0.90 12.17
CA GLY A 65 0.97 -0.27 11.51
C GLY A 65 0.31 -1.57 11.95
N GLU A 66 0.35 -2.54 11.05
CA GLU A 66 -0.14 -3.90 11.21
C GLU A 66 0.92 -4.86 10.68
N ARG A 67 1.40 -5.79 11.51
CA ARG A 67 2.23 -6.92 11.06
C ARG A 67 1.38 -8.18 10.99
N HIS A 68 1.51 -8.87 9.87
CA HIS A 68 0.76 -10.06 9.51
C HIS A 68 1.71 -11.25 9.43
N ASN A 69 1.38 -12.33 10.13
CA ASN A 69 2.19 -13.56 10.19
C ASN A 69 1.50 -14.77 9.55
N GLY A 70 0.42 -14.57 8.79
CA GLY A 70 -0.31 -15.65 8.11
C GLY A 70 -1.17 -16.54 9.01
N SER A 71 -1.09 -16.40 10.34
CA SER A 71 -1.85 -17.22 11.31
C SER A 71 -3.22 -16.66 11.68
N GLY A 72 -3.61 -15.51 11.12
CA GLY A 72 -4.79 -14.75 11.52
C GLY A 72 -4.57 -13.86 12.75
N TRP A 73 -3.39 -13.90 13.37
CA TRP A 73 -2.96 -12.91 14.35
C TRP A 73 -2.33 -11.69 13.67
N ILE A 74 -2.78 -10.51 14.09
CA ILE A 74 -2.26 -9.23 13.65
C ILE A 74 -1.67 -8.49 14.84
N HIS A 75 -0.42 -8.05 14.71
CA HIS A 75 0.19 -7.11 15.64
C HIS A 75 -0.09 -5.69 15.16
N LYS A 76 -0.93 -4.96 15.89
CA LYS A 76 -1.33 -3.58 15.58
C LYS A 76 -0.60 -2.61 16.50
N TYR A 77 -0.03 -1.58 15.94
CA TYR A 77 0.74 -0.58 16.69
C TYR A 77 0.57 0.81 16.10
N GLY A 78 0.87 1.84 16.89
CA GLY A 78 0.86 3.21 16.41
C GLY A 78 0.96 4.24 17.50
N LYS A 79 1.01 5.50 17.09
CA LYS A 79 1.16 6.67 17.96
C LYS A 79 0.68 7.95 17.29
N SER A 80 0.37 8.96 18.10
CA SER A 80 -0.02 10.29 17.69
C SER A 80 0.91 11.34 18.31
N SER A 81 1.16 12.45 17.61
CA SER A 81 1.84 13.62 18.21
C SER A 81 1.07 14.22 19.40
N SER A 82 -0.22 13.89 19.55
CA SER A 82 -1.05 14.26 20.70
C SER A 82 -0.90 13.34 21.92
N GLY A 83 0.02 12.36 21.89
CA GLY A 83 0.38 11.50 23.03
C GLY A 83 -0.32 10.14 23.08
N GLU A 84 -1.25 9.86 22.17
CA GLU A 84 -1.84 8.53 22.03
C GLU A 84 -0.80 7.51 21.55
N HIS A 85 -0.85 6.28 22.06
CA HIS A 85 -0.07 5.15 21.56
C HIS A 85 -0.84 3.85 21.80
N TRP A 86 -0.59 2.84 20.97
CA TRP A 86 -1.12 1.49 21.15
C TRP A 86 -0.16 0.46 20.59
N ASP A 87 -0.20 -0.73 21.20
CA ASP A 87 0.54 -1.92 20.79
C ASP A 87 -0.25 -3.14 21.26
N THR A 88 -0.93 -3.82 20.34
CA THR A 88 -1.86 -4.91 20.66
C THR A 88 -1.75 -6.06 19.65
N HIS A 89 -2.11 -7.26 20.11
CA HIS A 89 -2.22 -8.44 19.26
C HIS A 89 -3.68 -8.87 19.24
N VAL A 90 -4.24 -9.00 18.04
CA VAL A 90 -5.65 -9.37 17.85
C VAL A 90 -5.79 -10.42 16.77
N GLN A 91 -6.75 -11.33 16.95
CA GLN A 91 -7.13 -12.27 15.91
C GLN A 91 -8.15 -11.60 14.98
N GLN A 92 -7.84 -11.52 13.70
CA GLN A 92 -8.69 -10.88 12.71
C GLN A 92 -8.41 -11.46 11.31
N GLU A 93 -9.46 -11.63 10.51
CA GLU A 93 -9.30 -12.00 9.11
C GLU A 93 -8.57 -10.89 8.36
N THR A 94 -7.50 -11.27 7.66
CA THR A 94 -6.72 -10.35 6.85
C THR A 94 -7.03 -10.56 5.39
N TRP A 95 -7.51 -9.50 4.75
CA TRP A 95 -7.63 -9.45 3.31
C TRP A 95 -6.46 -8.63 2.72
N TYR A 96 -5.85 -9.17 1.67
CA TYR A 96 -4.89 -8.48 0.80
C TYR A 96 -5.08 -9.02 -0.62
N GLU A 97 -4.86 -8.15 -1.61
CA GLU A 97 -4.97 -8.54 -3.01
C GLU A 97 -3.68 -9.23 -3.46
N LYS A 98 -3.78 -10.51 -3.79
CA LYS A 98 -2.64 -11.36 -4.19
C LYS A 98 -2.26 -11.17 -5.65
N TYR A 99 -3.27 -10.87 -6.47
CA TYR A 99 -3.14 -10.90 -7.92
C TYR A 99 -3.52 -9.54 -8.51
N PRO A 100 -2.82 -9.08 -9.55
CA PRO A 100 -3.23 -7.87 -10.24
C PRO A 100 -4.64 -8.05 -10.81
N HIS A 101 -5.50 -7.05 -10.66
CA HIS A 101 -6.81 -7.02 -11.32
C HIS A 101 -6.72 -7.22 -12.84
N TYR A 102 -5.62 -6.77 -13.46
CA TYR A 102 -5.32 -6.97 -14.87
C TYR A 102 -3.86 -7.41 -15.04
N GLY A 103 -3.65 -8.73 -15.11
CA GLY A 103 -2.34 -9.37 -15.27
C GLY A 103 -1.97 -9.66 -16.72
N PHE A 104 -0.76 -10.23 -16.91
CA PHE A 104 -0.24 -10.57 -18.23
C PHE A 104 -1.16 -11.50 -19.03
N GLU A 105 -1.74 -12.53 -18.38
CA GLU A 105 -2.63 -13.49 -19.06
C GLU A 105 -3.87 -12.79 -19.61
N HIS A 106 -4.48 -11.89 -18.82
CA HIS A 106 -5.57 -11.04 -19.29
C HIS A 106 -5.15 -10.13 -20.46
N CYS A 107 -3.96 -9.53 -20.43
CA CYS A 107 -3.43 -8.77 -21.58
C CYS A 107 -3.27 -9.65 -22.83
N TYR A 108 -2.73 -10.86 -22.64
CA TYR A 108 -2.42 -11.80 -23.72
C TYR A 108 -3.68 -12.33 -24.39
N GLU A 109 -4.70 -12.69 -23.61
CA GLU A 109 -5.99 -13.16 -24.12
C GLU A 109 -6.75 -12.10 -24.92
N ASN A 110 -6.68 -10.83 -24.46
CA ASN A 110 -7.40 -9.71 -25.09
C ASN A 110 -6.68 -9.10 -26.30
N SER A 111 -5.41 -9.43 -26.55
CA SER A 111 -4.64 -8.83 -27.65
C SER A 111 -4.34 -9.84 -28.76
N GLU A 112 -4.97 -9.67 -29.91
CA GLU A 112 -4.64 -10.41 -31.14
C GLU A 112 -3.19 -10.17 -31.58
N GLN A 113 -2.68 -8.94 -31.41
CA GLN A 113 -1.32 -8.57 -31.79
C GLN A 113 -0.27 -9.28 -30.94
N LEU A 114 -0.45 -9.35 -29.61
CA LEU A 114 0.47 -10.07 -28.72
C LEU A 114 0.54 -11.57 -29.06
N ARG A 115 -0.58 -12.18 -29.43
CA ARG A 115 -0.65 -13.60 -29.83
C ARG A 115 0.07 -13.89 -31.14
N GLN A 116 0.29 -12.88 -31.98
CA GLN A 116 1.01 -13.03 -33.25
C GLN A 116 2.54 -12.89 -33.08
N VAL A 117 3.03 -12.48 -31.91
CA VAL A 117 4.47 -12.35 -31.65
C VAL A 117 5.10 -13.75 -31.58
N GLN A 118 5.95 -14.07 -32.55
CA GLN A 118 6.69 -15.33 -32.56
C GLN A 118 7.82 -15.31 -31.52
N LYS A 119 8.02 -16.44 -30.83
CA LYS A 119 9.19 -16.61 -29.96
C LYS A 119 10.48 -16.44 -30.80
N PRO A 120 11.49 -15.71 -30.31
CA PRO A 120 12.77 -15.63 -31.00
C PRO A 120 13.30 -17.04 -31.25
N LYS A 121 13.83 -17.28 -32.45
CA LYS A 121 14.52 -18.54 -32.74
C LYS A 121 15.65 -18.69 -31.73
N ARG A 122 15.68 -19.83 -31.04
CA ARG A 122 16.74 -20.15 -30.09
C ARG A 122 18.06 -20.20 -30.87
N THR A 123 18.93 -19.22 -30.67
CA THR A 123 20.30 -19.27 -31.17
C THR A 123 21.03 -20.27 -30.30
N GLU A 124 21.28 -21.46 -30.82
CA GLU A 124 22.20 -22.41 -30.18
C GLU A 124 23.61 -21.81 -30.31
N LEU A 125 24.25 -21.56 -29.17
CA LEU A 125 25.67 -21.22 -29.05
C LEU A 125 26.45 -22.48 -28.71
#